data_AF-X1CTS8-F1
#
_entry.id   AF-X1CTS8-F1
#
_cell.length_a   1.000
_cell.length_b   1.000
_cell.length_c   1.000
_cell.angle_alpha   90.00
_cell.angle_beta   90.00
_cell.angle_gamma   90.00
#
_symmetry.space_group_name_H-M   'P 1'
#
loop_
_entity.id
_entity.type
_entity.pdbx_description
1 polymer ?
#
loop_
_entity_poly.entity_id
_entity_poly.type
_entity_poly.pdbx_seq_one_letter_code
_entity_poly.pdbx_strand_id
1 'polypeptide(L)' 'ASMSMFGGFPVGITDVVIKGRFSMFLVAPVISMGLLIYLLLPGTKKMIAEWQNN' A
#
# COMPACT_ATOMS: atom_id res chain seq x y z
N ALA A 1 -5.42 -14.82 -9.09
CA ALA A 1 -4.77 -13.79 -8.25
C ALA A 1 -3.25 -13.99 -8.14
N SER A 2 -2.77 -15.21 -7.85
CA SER A 2 -1.33 -15.56 -7.72
C SER A 2 -0.47 -15.23 -8.95
N MET A 3 -0.97 -15.45 -10.18
CA MET A 3 -0.21 -15.11 -11.39
C MET A 3 -0.03 -13.60 -11.64
N SER A 4 -0.95 -12.75 -11.15
CA SER A 4 -0.83 -11.29 -11.28
C SER A 4 0.22 -10.72 -10.32
N MET A 5 0.34 -11.30 -9.13
CA MET A 5 1.36 -10.93 -8.16
C MET A 5 2.76 -11.34 -8.63
N PHE A 6 2.93 -12.56 -9.17
CA PHE A 6 4.22 -13.04 -9.68
C PHE A 6 4.73 -12.30 -10.92
N GLY A 7 3.84 -11.80 -11.78
CA GLY A 7 4.23 -10.98 -12.93
C GLY A 7 4.47 -9.50 -12.57
N GLY A 8 3.68 -8.94 -11.65
CA GLY A 8 3.73 -7.53 -11.25
C GLY A 8 4.84 -7.15 -10.26
N PHE A 9 5.24 -8.07 -9.38
CA PHE A 9 6.32 -7.84 -8.42
C PHE A 9 7.70 -7.65 -9.08
N PRO A 10 8.14 -8.52 -10.02
CA PRO A 10 9.44 -8.37 -10.68
C PRO A 10 9.52 -7.13 -11.57
N VAL A 11 8.45 -6.81 -12.33
CA VAL A 11 8.42 -5.61 -13.18
C VAL A 11 8.33 -4.32 -12.36
N GLY A 12 7.60 -4.34 -11.24
CA GLY A 12 7.57 -3.21 -10.30
C GLY A 12 8.95 -2.92 -9.71
N ILE A 13 9.60 -3.96 -9.16
CA ILE A 13 10.93 -3.83 -8.56
C ILE A 13 11.96 -3.37 -9.60
N THR A 14 11.96 -3.95 -10.81
CA THR A 14 12.92 -3.53 -11.86
C THR A 14 12.65 -2.11 -12.38
N ASP A 15 11.41 -1.68 -12.54
CA ASP A 15 11.12 -0.29 -12.96
C ASP A 15 11.53 0.75 -11.91
N VAL A 16 11.38 0.46 -10.62
CA VAL A 16 11.76 1.41 -9.55
C VAL A 16 13.25 1.32 -9.19
N VAL A 17 13.82 0.11 -9.09
CA VAL A 17 15.22 -0.09 -8.66
C VAL A 17 16.20 0.05 -9.81
N ILE A 18 15.87 -0.41 -11.02
CA ILE A 18 16.79 -0.40 -12.16
C ILE A 18 16.55 0.82 -13.06
N LYS A 19 15.29 1.19 -13.33
CA LYS A 19 14.98 2.33 -14.21
C LYS A 19 14.74 3.66 -13.48
N GLY A 20 14.61 3.65 -12.15
CA GLY A 20 14.33 4.86 -11.36
C GLY A 20 13.00 5.54 -11.74
N ARG A 21 12.08 4.81 -12.39
CA ARG A 21 10.79 5.33 -12.85
C ARG A 21 9.70 4.91 -11.88
N PHE A 22 8.75 5.81 -11.64
CA PHE A 22 7.53 5.49 -10.90
C PHE A 22 6.80 4.34 -11.60
N SER A 23 6.82 3.15 -11.00
CA SER A 23 6.06 2.01 -11.50
C SER A 23 4.62 2.12 -11.00
N MET A 24 3.66 2.19 -11.92
CA MET A 24 2.24 2.20 -11.56
C MET A 24 1.84 0.94 -10.76
N PHE A 25 2.59 -0.16 -10.93
CA PHE A 25 2.39 -1.41 -10.20
C PHE A 25 2.85 -1.35 -8.75
N LEU A 26 3.77 -0.45 -8.38
CA LEU A 26 4.23 -0.29 -6.99
C LEU A 26 3.52 0.83 -6.24
N VAL A 27 2.90 1.79 -6.93
CA VAL A 27 2.12 2.85 -6.28
C VAL A 27 0.95 2.27 -5.49
N ALA A 28 0.18 1.34 -6.08
CA ALA A 28 -0.98 0.76 -5.40
C ALA A 28 -0.59 -0.08 -4.15
N PRO A 29 0.41 -0.97 -4.18
CA PRO A 29 0.91 -1.65 -2.98
C PRO A 29 1.42 -0.71 -1.90
N VAL A 30 2.18 0.34 -2.25
CA VAL A 30 2.74 1.29 -1.26
C VAL A 30 1.64 2.11 -0.60
N ILE A 31 0.68 2.63 -1.37
CA ILE A 31 -0.46 3.37 -0.80
C ILE A 31 -1.31 2.44 0.07
N SER A 32 -1.58 1.21 -0.38
CA SER A 32 -2.35 0.22 0.39
C SER A 32 -1.65 -0.16 1.70
N MET A 33 -0.33 -0.36 1.68
CA MET A 33 0.48 -0.60 2.87
C MET A 33 0.45 0.59 3.83
N GLY A 34 0.60 1.81 3.32
CA GLY A 34 0.50 3.04 4.12
C GLY A 34 -0.87 3.18 4.81
N LEU A 35 -1.94 2.90 4.07
CA LEU A 35 -3.31 2.90 4.61
C LEU A 35 -3.53 1.82 5.67
N LEU A 36 -3.00 0.62 5.45
CA LEU A 36 -3.05 -0.47 6.44
C LEU A 36 -2.33 -0.09 7.74
N ILE A 37 -1.11 0.44 7.62
CA ILE A 37 -0.35 0.93 8.77
C ILE A 37 -1.16 2.02 9.48
N TYR A 38 -1.65 3.01 8.73
CA TYR A 38 -2.43 4.11 9.27
C TYR A 38 -3.67 3.63 10.03
N LEU A 39 -4.43 2.67 9.50
CA LEU A 39 -5.60 2.08 10.18
C LEU A 39 -5.23 1.26 11.43
N LEU A 40 -4.03 0.68 11.48
CA LEU A 40 -3.55 -0.06 12.64
C LEU A 40 -3.03 0.84 13.76
N LEU A 41 -2.67 2.10 13.47
CA LEU A 41 -2.20 3.02 14.49
C LEU A 41 -3.27 3.25 15.57
N PRO A 42 -2.88 3.30 16.85
CA PRO A 42 -3.82 3.49 17.97
C PRO A 42 -4.56 4.82 17.89
N GLY A 43 -3.95 5.86 17.29
CA GLY A 43 -4.60 7.15 17.06
C GLY A 43 -5.80 7.06 16.11
N THR A 44 -5.65 6.33 15.01
CA THR A 44 -6.73 6.14 14.02
C THR A 44 -7.85 5.28 14.58
N LYS A 45 -7.52 4.25 15.37
CA LYS A 45 -8.53 3.45 16.09
C LYS A 45 -9.34 4.30 17.07
N LYS A 46 -8.70 5.22 17.79
CA LYS A 46 -9.38 6.19 18.68
C LYS A 46 -10.27 7.14 17.90
N MET A 47 -9.78 7.70 16.80
CA MET A 47 -10.55 8.60 15.92
C MET A 47 -11.81 7.91 15.37
N ILE A 48 -11.69 6.65 14.93
CA ILE A 48 -12.83 5.86 14.45
C ILE A 48 -13.81 5.57 15.59
N ALA A 49 -13.32 5.23 16.79
CA ALA A 49 -14.16 4.97 17.95
C ALA A 49 -14.90 6.24 18.43
N GLU A 50 -14.25 7.40 18.43
CA GLU A 50 -14.90 8.69 18.74
C GLU A 50 -15.93 9.08 17.69
N TRP A 51 -15.65 8.83 16.40
CA TRP A 51 -16.60 9.05 15.32
C TRP A 51 -17.83 8.15 15.41
N GLN A 52 -17.68 6.88 15.83
CA GLN A 52 -18.83 5.98 16.04
C GLN A 52 -19.68 6.32 17.26
N ASN A 53 -19.12 7.03 18.24
CA ASN A 53 -19.83 7.43 19.46
C ASN A 53 -20.52 8.81 19.33
N ASN A 54 -20.40 9.49 18.18
CA ASN A 54 -21.15 10.70 17.82
C ASN A 54 -22.27 10.37 16.84
#